data_AF-A0A4S2GXF9-F1
#
_entry.id   AF-A0A4S2GXF9-F1
#
_cell.length_a   1.000
_cell.length_b   1.000
_cell.length_c   1.000
_cell.angle_alpha   90.00
_cell.angle_beta   90.00
_cell.angle_gamma   90.00
#
_symmetry.space_group_name_H-M   'P 1'
#
loop_
_entity.id
_entity.type
_entity.pdbx_description
1 polymer ?
#
loop_
_entity_poly.entity_id
_entity_poly.type
_entity_poly.pdbx_seq_one_letter_code
_entity_poly.pdbx_strand_id
1 'polypeptide(L)'
;MALAAATYLVADPYAFVVHLPLINLLAGLALFLAGLVFDMRDPARTTRLSGTGFWLHFFAAPTLLGAAVNATYTGWRLDESDFADPAAAGGPIGAMASGESGEAVALAAVTLAVIAGFALVSLLINRRALIVSGLITAGISIGVLVSQLGLGAGTVVAVTLLALGGVVVILGAAWNPVRRVLLAPFPRQGPLARLFPPARGLAG
;
A
#
# COMPACT_ATOMS: atom_id res chain seq x y z
N MET A 1 -13.86 25.76 10.80
CA MET A 1 -12.76 24.92 10.27
C MET A 1 -12.47 25.20 8.80
N ALA A 2 -13.40 24.96 7.86
CA ALA A 2 -13.13 25.13 6.41
C ALA A 2 -12.72 26.56 5.99
N LEU A 3 -13.38 27.59 6.52
CA LEU A 3 -13.02 28.99 6.22
C LEU A 3 -11.61 29.36 6.72
N ALA A 4 -11.25 28.92 7.93
CA ALA A 4 -9.93 29.17 8.51
C ALA A 4 -8.81 28.45 7.76
N ALA A 5 -9.05 27.21 7.31
CA ALA A 5 -8.12 26.47 6.47
C ALA A 5 -7.96 27.14 5.09
N ALA A 6 -9.06 27.59 4.49
CA ALA A 6 -9.03 28.31 3.21
C ALA A 6 -8.28 29.64 3.31
N THR A 7 -8.51 30.43 4.37
CA THR A 7 -7.76 31.68 4.59
C THR A 7 -6.29 31.42 4.85
N TYR A 8 -5.94 30.34 5.55
CA TYR A 8 -4.55 29.95 5.80
C TYR A 8 -3.85 29.55 4.49
N LEU A 9 -4.51 28.77 3.63
CA LEU A 9 -3.97 28.37 2.32
C LEU A 9 -3.80 29.54 1.34
N VAL A 10 -4.63 30.58 1.47
CA VAL A 10 -4.46 31.82 0.68
C VAL A 10 -3.28 32.65 1.20
N ALA A 11 -3.06 32.66 2.51
CA ALA A 11 -1.95 33.38 3.14
C ALA A 11 -0.60 32.69 2.96
N ASP A 12 -0.57 31.36 3.01
CA ASP A 12 0.59 30.52 2.76
C ASP A 12 0.23 29.38 1.80
N PRO A 13 0.29 29.63 0.48
CA PRO A 13 -0.07 28.63 -0.52
C PRO A 13 0.89 27.42 -0.53
N TYR A 14 2.11 27.58 -0.01
CA TYR A 14 3.11 26.52 0.05
C TYR A 14 2.85 25.54 1.19
N ALA A 15 2.08 25.93 2.21
CA ALA A 15 1.71 25.04 3.30
C ALA A 15 1.05 23.74 2.81
N PHE A 16 0.24 23.81 1.75
CA PHE A 16 -0.37 22.63 1.15
C PHE A 16 0.68 21.67 0.58
N VAL A 17 1.67 22.19 -0.13
CA VAL A 17 2.75 21.40 -0.73
C VAL A 17 3.59 20.74 0.36
N VAL A 18 4.01 21.50 1.38
CA VAL A 18 4.81 20.99 2.49
C VAL A 18 4.09 19.85 3.24
N HIS A 19 2.76 19.89 3.36
CA HIS A 19 1.98 18.89 4.10
C HIS A 19 1.37 17.81 3.19
N LEU A 20 1.73 17.79 1.91
CA LEU A 20 1.21 16.83 0.93
C LEU A 20 1.33 15.36 1.39
N PRO A 21 2.45 14.90 2.01
CA PRO A 21 2.55 13.51 2.49
C PRO A 21 1.47 13.17 3.54
N LEU A 22 1.27 14.04 4.53
CA LEU A 22 0.22 13.87 5.55
C LEU A 22 -1.18 13.95 4.96
N ILE A 23 -1.42 14.88 4.03
CA ILE A 23 -2.71 15.03 3.36
C ILE A 23 -3.05 13.74 2.59
N ASN A 24 -2.10 13.17 1.86
CA ASN A 24 -2.29 11.92 1.13
C ASN A 24 -2.54 10.73 2.07
N LEU A 25 -1.81 10.63 3.18
CA LEU A 25 -2.05 9.60 4.19
C LEU A 25 -3.47 9.70 4.76
N LEU A 26 -3.87 10.90 5.19
CA LEU A 26 -5.18 11.14 5.79
C LEU A 26 -6.31 10.90 4.77
N ALA A 27 -6.13 11.33 3.52
CA ALA A 27 -7.09 11.07 2.45
C ALA A 27 -7.24 9.58 2.17
N GLY A 28 -6.12 8.85 2.04
CA GLY A 28 -6.13 7.40 1.87
C GLY A 28 -6.79 6.68 3.04
N LEU A 29 -6.49 7.10 4.28
CA LEU A 29 -7.08 6.53 5.49
C LEU A 29 -8.59 6.82 5.55
N ALA A 30 -9.02 8.03 5.21
CA ALA A 30 -10.42 8.40 5.17
C ALA A 30 -11.19 7.55 4.13
N LEU A 31 -10.65 7.37 2.92
CA LEU A 31 -11.24 6.52 1.89
C LEU A 31 -11.34 5.06 2.36
N PHE A 32 -10.29 4.55 2.99
CA PHE A 32 -10.25 3.19 3.52
C PHE A 32 -11.28 2.97 4.64
N LEU A 33 -11.33 3.86 5.62
CA LEU A 33 -12.30 3.81 6.72
C LEU A 33 -13.73 3.94 6.20
N ALA A 34 -13.97 4.83 5.23
CA ALA A 34 -15.27 4.95 4.58
C ALA A 34 -15.66 3.63 3.90
N GLY A 35 -14.73 3.01 3.14
CA GLY A 35 -14.92 1.70 2.54
C GLY A 35 -15.29 0.63 3.56
N LEU A 36 -14.60 0.61 4.72
CA LEU A 36 -14.87 -0.31 5.82
C LEU A 36 -16.27 -0.11 6.43
N VAL A 37 -16.70 1.14 6.58
CA VAL A 37 -18.05 1.47 7.07
C VAL A 37 -19.13 0.92 6.14
N PHE A 38 -18.95 1.02 4.82
CA PHE A 38 -19.90 0.43 3.86
C PHE A 38 -19.89 -1.10 3.89
N ASP A 39 -18.71 -1.71 3.98
CA ASP A 39 -18.56 -3.16 4.09
C ASP A 39 -19.26 -3.71 5.36
N MET A 40 -19.16 -3.01 6.49
CA MET A 40 -19.81 -3.41 7.74
C MET A 40 -21.34 -3.25 7.70
N ARG A 41 -21.86 -2.32 6.89
CA ARG A 41 -23.30 -2.11 6.72
C ARG A 41 -23.97 -3.16 5.84
N ASP A 42 -23.19 -3.87 5.02
CA ASP A 42 -23.67 -4.95 4.17
C ASP A 42 -22.79 -6.21 4.29
N PRO A 43 -22.82 -6.93 5.44
CA PRO A 43 -22.00 -8.12 5.64
C PRO A 43 -22.33 -9.26 4.69
N ALA A 44 -23.59 -9.35 4.25
CA ALA A 44 -24.06 -10.37 3.31
C ALA A 44 -23.65 -10.08 1.86
N ARG A 45 -23.18 -8.85 1.56
CA ARG A 45 -22.76 -8.37 0.24
C ARG A 45 -23.86 -8.47 -0.82
N THR A 46 -25.11 -8.17 -0.45
CA THR A 46 -26.27 -8.32 -1.34
C THR A 46 -26.80 -6.99 -1.87
N THR A 47 -26.35 -5.85 -1.31
CA THR A 47 -26.86 -4.52 -1.67
C THR A 47 -25.88 -3.74 -2.54
N ARG A 48 -26.33 -2.59 -3.06
CA ARG A 48 -25.48 -1.65 -3.82
C ARG A 48 -24.32 -1.08 -2.98
N LEU A 49 -24.41 -1.13 -1.64
CA LEU A 49 -23.38 -0.62 -0.73
C LEU A 49 -22.06 -1.39 -0.85
N SER A 50 -22.12 -2.69 -1.18
CA SER A 50 -20.94 -3.52 -1.48
C SER A 50 -20.14 -2.97 -2.67
N GLY A 51 -20.82 -2.43 -3.69
CA GLY A 51 -20.19 -1.78 -4.84
C GLY A 51 -19.50 -0.46 -4.47
N THR A 52 -20.13 0.36 -3.65
CA THR A 52 -19.54 1.61 -3.14
C THR A 52 -18.29 1.33 -2.29
N GLY A 53 -18.38 0.34 -1.37
CA GLY A 53 -17.25 -0.10 -0.56
C GLY A 53 -16.08 -0.59 -1.43
N PHE A 54 -16.36 -1.32 -2.51
CA PHE A 54 -15.34 -1.75 -3.47
C PHE A 54 -14.58 -0.56 -4.09
N TRP A 55 -15.28 0.44 -4.63
CA TRP A 55 -14.64 1.59 -5.26
C TRP A 55 -13.80 2.41 -4.28
N LEU A 56 -14.28 2.59 -3.05
CA LEU A 56 -13.53 3.30 -2.01
C LEU A 56 -12.22 2.59 -1.67
N HIS A 57 -12.24 1.26 -1.52
CA HIS A 57 -11.01 0.49 -1.31
C HIS A 57 -10.07 0.52 -2.53
N PHE A 58 -10.62 0.53 -3.75
CA PHE A 58 -9.83 0.58 -4.98
C PHE A 58 -8.96 1.85 -5.05
N PHE A 59 -9.51 3.01 -4.66
CA PHE A 59 -8.75 4.25 -4.60
C PHE A 59 -7.92 4.38 -3.32
N ALA A 60 -8.43 3.91 -2.17
CA ALA A 60 -7.70 3.98 -0.92
C ALA A 60 -6.37 3.21 -0.95
N ALA A 61 -6.35 2.05 -1.60
CA ALA A 61 -5.19 1.17 -1.66
C ALA A 61 -3.92 1.84 -2.24
N PRO A 62 -3.92 2.33 -3.49
CA PRO A 62 -2.74 2.99 -4.07
C PRO A 62 -2.39 4.29 -3.33
N THR A 63 -3.39 5.06 -2.86
CA THR A 63 -3.13 6.30 -2.12
C THR A 63 -2.44 6.02 -0.79
N LEU A 64 -2.90 5.02 -0.02
CA LEU A 64 -2.28 4.64 1.25
C LEU A 64 -0.90 4.04 1.06
N LEU A 65 -0.73 3.15 0.07
CA LEU A 65 0.57 2.56 -0.22
C LEU A 65 1.56 3.65 -0.63
N GLY A 66 1.17 4.53 -1.55
CA GLY A 66 1.98 5.66 -1.98
C GLY A 66 2.35 6.58 -0.83
N ALA A 67 1.39 6.90 0.05
CA ALA A 67 1.66 7.70 1.24
C ALA A 67 2.64 7.03 2.21
N ALA A 68 2.45 5.73 2.50
CA ALA A 68 3.32 4.98 3.39
C ALA A 68 4.75 4.87 2.85
N VAL A 69 4.89 4.62 1.54
CA VAL A 69 6.19 4.53 0.87
C VAL A 69 6.88 5.90 0.83
N ASN A 70 6.20 6.96 0.39
CA ASN A 70 6.79 8.31 0.39
C ASN A 70 7.18 8.76 1.79
N ALA A 71 6.40 8.42 2.82
CA ALA A 71 6.76 8.73 4.20
C ALA A 71 8.08 8.10 4.66
N THR A 72 8.53 7.01 4.01
CA THR A 72 9.86 6.43 4.28
C THR A 72 11.00 7.15 3.56
N TYR A 73 10.71 7.92 2.50
CA TYR A 73 11.72 8.60 1.69
C TYR A 73 11.84 10.07 2.05
N THR A 74 10.71 10.78 2.10
CA THR A 74 10.64 12.22 2.35
C THR A 74 10.05 12.56 3.72
N GLY A 75 9.73 11.56 4.54
CA GLY A 75 9.15 11.79 5.86
C GLY A 75 7.70 12.29 5.82
N TRP A 76 7.29 13.01 6.87
CA TRP A 76 5.90 13.46 7.03
C TRP A 76 5.61 14.81 6.35
N ARG A 77 6.64 15.54 5.93
CA ARG A 77 6.53 16.87 5.32
C ARG A 77 7.61 16.98 4.25
N LEU A 78 7.30 17.69 3.18
CA LEU A 78 8.32 18.00 2.16
C LEU A 78 9.19 19.15 2.65
N ASP A 79 10.49 18.92 2.61
CA ASP A 79 11.51 19.91 2.93
C ASP A 79 12.15 20.47 1.65
N GLU A 80 12.85 21.60 1.75
CA GLU A 80 13.47 22.26 0.59
C GLU A 80 14.48 21.35 -0.13
N SER A 81 15.14 20.46 0.60
CA SER A 81 16.05 19.44 0.04
C SER A 81 15.38 18.48 -0.92
N ASP A 82 14.09 18.16 -0.71
CA ASP A 82 13.34 17.21 -1.55
C ASP A 82 13.10 17.76 -2.97
N PHE A 83 13.15 19.09 -3.11
CA PHE A 83 13.03 19.78 -4.39
C PHE A 83 14.38 20.05 -5.03
N ALA A 84 15.45 20.10 -4.23
CA ALA A 84 16.82 20.32 -4.70
C ALA A 84 17.37 19.07 -5.42
N ASP A 85 17.00 17.87 -4.96
CA ASP A 85 17.34 16.61 -5.60
C ASP A 85 16.09 15.76 -5.91
N PRO A 86 15.44 15.99 -7.07
CA PRO A 86 14.29 15.21 -7.50
C PRO A 86 14.60 13.72 -7.72
N ALA A 87 15.88 13.36 -7.92
CA ALA A 87 16.28 11.97 -8.06
C ALA A 87 16.23 11.29 -6.68
N ALA A 88 16.73 11.92 -5.61
CA ALA A 88 16.61 11.38 -4.26
C ALA A 88 15.15 11.18 -3.80
N ALA A 89 14.24 12.09 -4.20
CA ALA A 89 12.81 11.98 -3.90
C ALA A 89 12.08 10.85 -4.67
N GLY A 90 12.70 10.28 -5.71
CA GLY A 90 12.11 9.26 -6.59
C GLY A 90 12.09 7.83 -6.04
N GLY A 91 12.50 7.63 -4.78
CA GLY A 91 12.58 6.31 -4.16
C GLY A 91 13.67 5.43 -4.80
N PRO A 92 13.49 4.09 -4.86
CA PRO A 92 14.55 3.16 -5.29
C PRO A 92 15.10 3.41 -6.70
N ILE A 93 14.26 3.85 -7.64
CA ILE A 93 14.70 4.19 -9.01
C ILE A 93 15.53 5.46 -8.99
N GLY A 94 15.09 6.44 -8.21
CA GLY A 94 15.77 7.71 -8.04
C GLY A 94 17.17 7.57 -7.46
N ALA A 95 17.30 6.82 -6.37
CA ALA A 95 18.59 6.48 -5.76
C ALA A 95 19.47 5.60 -6.67
N MET A 96 18.89 4.79 -7.55
CA MET A 96 19.66 4.09 -8.57
C MET A 96 20.21 5.07 -9.63
N ALA A 97 19.44 6.08 -10.01
CA ALA A 97 19.83 7.09 -10.98
C ALA A 97 20.91 8.05 -10.44
N SER A 98 20.96 8.30 -9.13
CA SER A 98 22.04 9.07 -8.48
C SER A 98 23.38 8.32 -8.41
N GLY A 99 23.40 7.02 -8.73
CA GLY A 99 24.61 6.20 -8.69
C GLY A 99 24.93 5.62 -7.30
N GLU A 100 24.09 5.90 -6.30
CA GLU A 100 24.24 5.40 -4.93
C GLU A 100 23.57 4.02 -4.78
N SER A 101 24.25 2.98 -5.27
CA SER A 101 23.71 1.60 -5.26
C SER A 101 23.31 1.11 -3.86
N GLY A 102 24.04 1.51 -2.82
CA GLY A 102 23.73 1.17 -1.42
C GLY A 102 22.40 1.76 -0.95
N GLU A 103 22.14 3.02 -1.27
CA GLU A 103 20.88 3.70 -0.93
C GLU A 103 19.71 3.06 -1.69
N ALA A 104 19.87 2.82 -2.99
CA ALA A 104 18.84 2.20 -3.82
C ALA A 104 18.38 0.84 -3.28
N VAL A 105 19.34 0.02 -2.80
CA VAL A 105 19.06 -1.28 -2.17
C VAL A 105 18.31 -1.11 -0.85
N ALA A 106 18.74 -0.17 0.00
CA ALA A 106 18.10 0.09 1.28
C ALA A 106 16.64 0.54 1.08
N LEU A 107 16.41 1.50 0.17
CA LEU A 107 15.08 1.98 -0.16
C LEU A 107 14.21 0.86 -0.72
N ALA A 108 14.72 0.06 -1.68
CA ALA A 108 13.97 -1.06 -2.24
C ALA A 108 13.56 -2.10 -1.19
N ALA A 109 14.46 -2.41 -0.24
CA ALA A 109 14.16 -3.32 0.86
C ALA A 109 13.07 -2.76 1.78
N VAL A 110 13.14 -1.47 2.11
CA VAL A 110 12.09 -0.77 2.90
C VAL A 110 10.76 -0.77 2.15
N THR A 111 10.73 -0.50 0.84
CA THR A 111 9.50 -0.54 0.04
C THR A 111 8.84 -1.91 0.09
N LEU A 112 9.63 -2.98 -0.05
CA LEU A 112 9.12 -4.36 0.02
C LEU A 112 8.61 -4.70 1.41
N ALA A 113 9.25 -4.21 2.47
CA ALA A 113 8.76 -4.38 3.84
C ALA A 113 7.40 -3.68 4.06
N VAL A 114 7.23 -2.46 3.53
CA VAL A 114 5.95 -1.74 3.57
C VAL A 114 4.88 -2.50 2.79
N ILE A 115 5.19 -2.95 1.57
CA ILE A 115 4.26 -3.76 0.74
C ILE A 115 3.88 -5.06 1.45
N ALA A 116 4.83 -5.73 2.12
CA ALA A 116 4.56 -6.92 2.90
C ALA A 116 3.59 -6.63 4.06
N GLY A 117 3.78 -5.52 4.78
CA GLY A 117 2.83 -5.06 5.81
C GLY A 117 1.43 -4.82 5.25
N PHE A 118 1.32 -4.15 4.10
CA PHE A 118 0.04 -3.95 3.41
C PHE A 118 -0.59 -5.26 2.93
N ALA A 119 0.21 -6.22 2.47
CA ALA A 119 -0.26 -7.55 2.09
C ALA A 119 -0.84 -8.31 3.31
N LEU A 120 -0.23 -8.18 4.50
CA LEU A 120 -0.77 -8.74 5.74
C LEU A 120 -2.11 -8.11 6.13
N VAL A 121 -2.21 -6.78 6.07
CA VAL A 121 -3.49 -6.06 6.30
C VAL A 121 -4.55 -6.48 5.29
N SER A 122 -4.17 -6.64 4.02
CA SER A 122 -5.04 -7.12 2.94
C SER A 122 -5.62 -8.51 3.22
N LEU A 123 -4.78 -9.43 3.73
CA LEU A 123 -5.19 -10.77 4.11
C LEU A 123 -6.20 -10.74 5.27
N LEU A 124 -5.98 -9.88 6.26
CA LEU A 124 -6.84 -9.73 7.42
C LEU A 124 -8.26 -9.27 7.02
N ILE A 125 -8.35 -8.30 6.12
CA ILE A 125 -9.63 -7.67 5.71
C ILE A 125 -10.30 -8.45 4.56
N ASN A 126 -9.64 -9.47 4.01
CA ASN A 126 -10.12 -10.25 2.87
C ASN A 126 -10.45 -9.37 1.63
N ARG A 127 -9.58 -8.39 1.34
CA ARG A 127 -9.72 -7.46 0.20
C ARG A 127 -8.46 -7.50 -0.66
N ARG A 128 -8.55 -8.15 -1.83
CA ARG A 128 -7.42 -8.36 -2.78
C ARG A 128 -6.89 -7.07 -3.44
N ALA A 129 -7.69 -5.99 -3.44
CA ALA A 129 -7.35 -4.74 -4.09
C ALA A 129 -6.04 -4.10 -3.57
N LEU A 130 -5.73 -4.31 -2.28
CA LEU A 130 -4.52 -3.78 -1.65
C LEU A 130 -3.24 -4.38 -2.24
N ILE A 131 -3.20 -5.70 -2.43
CA ILE A 131 -2.06 -6.41 -3.05
C ILE A 131 -1.85 -5.93 -4.49
N VAL A 132 -2.94 -5.78 -5.25
CA VAL A 132 -2.85 -5.38 -6.66
C VAL A 132 -2.22 -4.00 -6.84
N SER A 133 -2.50 -3.06 -5.94
CA SER A 133 -1.95 -1.69 -6.04
C SER A 133 -0.42 -1.64 -5.90
N GLY A 134 0.18 -2.59 -5.19
CA GLY A 134 1.62 -2.63 -4.93
C GLY A 134 2.44 -3.44 -5.93
N LEU A 135 1.83 -4.10 -6.91
CA LEU A 135 2.57 -5.00 -7.82
C LEU A 135 3.66 -4.27 -8.61
N ILE A 136 3.35 -3.09 -9.15
CA ILE A 136 4.31 -2.32 -9.93
C ILE A 136 5.47 -1.89 -9.04
N THR A 137 5.16 -1.32 -7.88
CA THR A 137 6.16 -0.88 -6.89
C THR A 137 7.01 -2.04 -6.37
N ALA A 138 6.41 -3.21 -6.14
CA ALA A 138 7.13 -4.43 -5.78
C ALA A 138 8.06 -4.90 -6.90
N GLY A 139 7.58 -4.90 -8.15
CA GLY A 139 8.38 -5.25 -9.33
C GLY A 139 9.58 -4.33 -9.50
N ILE A 140 9.38 -3.02 -9.35
CA ILE A 140 10.46 -2.03 -9.35
C ILE A 140 11.48 -2.34 -8.26
N SER A 141 11.03 -2.55 -7.02
CA SER A 141 11.91 -2.76 -5.87
C SER A 141 12.69 -4.08 -5.99
N ILE A 142 12.05 -5.16 -6.46
CA ILE A 142 12.72 -6.43 -6.77
C ILE A 142 13.74 -6.21 -7.89
N GLY A 143 13.38 -5.47 -8.94
CA GLY A 143 14.30 -5.17 -10.04
C GLY A 143 15.55 -4.43 -9.58
N VAL A 144 15.39 -3.47 -8.66
CA VAL A 144 16.52 -2.77 -8.04
C VAL A 144 17.43 -3.72 -7.27
N LEU A 145 16.86 -4.64 -6.47
CA LEU A 145 17.66 -5.65 -5.75
C LEU A 145 18.38 -6.62 -6.70
N VAL A 146 17.70 -7.09 -7.74
CA VAL A 146 18.27 -8.04 -8.71
C VAL A 146 19.36 -7.39 -9.56
N SER A 147 19.26 -6.09 -9.84
CA SER A 147 20.29 -5.36 -10.59
C SER A 147 21.67 -5.37 -9.93
N GLN A 148 21.73 -5.58 -8.60
CA GLN A 148 22.98 -5.67 -7.85
C GLN A 148 23.75 -6.99 -8.08
N LEU A 149 23.11 -7.98 -8.69
CA LEU A 149 23.70 -9.31 -8.92
C LEU A 149 24.67 -9.33 -10.10
N GLY A 150 24.96 -8.19 -10.73
CA GLY A 150 25.86 -8.09 -11.89
C GLY A 150 25.33 -8.80 -13.14
N LEU A 151 24.02 -9.02 -13.20
CA LEU A 151 23.35 -9.71 -14.32
C LEU A 151 23.13 -8.74 -15.49
N GLY A 152 23.07 -9.27 -16.71
CA GLY A 152 22.69 -8.49 -17.89
C GLY A 152 21.24 -7.97 -17.77
N ALA A 153 20.95 -6.80 -18.35
CA ALA A 153 19.65 -6.13 -18.22
C ALA A 153 18.45 -7.03 -18.59
N GLY A 154 18.56 -7.84 -19.65
CA GLY A 154 17.52 -8.80 -20.03
C GLY A 154 17.27 -9.87 -18.96
N THR A 155 18.33 -10.37 -18.33
CA THR A 155 18.24 -11.34 -17.23
C THR A 155 17.65 -10.71 -15.98
N VAL A 156 18.01 -9.47 -15.65
CA VAL A 156 17.41 -8.73 -14.52
C VAL A 156 15.89 -8.63 -14.69
N VAL A 157 15.42 -8.22 -15.87
CA VAL A 157 13.98 -8.14 -16.15
C VAL A 157 13.33 -9.52 -16.05
N ALA A 158 13.91 -10.55 -16.65
CA ALA A 158 13.37 -11.91 -16.60
C ALA A 158 13.25 -12.45 -15.16
N VAL A 159 14.32 -12.33 -14.37
CA VAL A 159 14.34 -12.76 -12.96
C VAL A 159 13.37 -11.95 -12.12
N THR A 160 13.26 -10.64 -12.37
CA THR A 160 12.31 -9.76 -11.66
C THR A 160 10.87 -10.18 -11.92
N LEU A 161 10.50 -10.40 -13.19
CA LEU A 161 9.15 -10.86 -13.56
C LEU A 161 8.86 -12.25 -13.03
N LEU A 162 9.86 -13.15 -13.04
CA LEU A 162 9.72 -14.49 -12.47
C LEU A 162 9.53 -14.45 -10.95
N ALA A 163 10.32 -13.65 -10.24
CA ALA A 163 10.20 -13.45 -8.80
C ALA A 163 8.85 -12.82 -8.43
N LEU A 164 8.46 -11.74 -9.13
CA LEU A 164 7.17 -11.08 -8.93
C LEU A 164 6.00 -12.04 -9.20
N GLY A 165 6.04 -12.78 -10.30
CA GLY A 165 5.04 -13.80 -10.64
C GLY A 165 4.98 -14.91 -9.58
N GLY A 166 6.12 -15.38 -9.10
CA GLY A 166 6.21 -16.35 -8.00
C GLY A 166 5.54 -15.84 -6.73
N VAL A 167 5.83 -14.60 -6.32
CA VAL A 167 5.19 -13.95 -5.16
C VAL A 167 3.67 -13.89 -5.34
N VAL A 168 3.19 -13.48 -6.52
CA VAL A 168 1.74 -13.38 -6.81
C VAL A 168 1.06 -14.75 -6.75
N VAL A 169 1.67 -15.79 -7.32
CA VAL A 169 1.15 -17.16 -7.29
C VAL A 169 1.10 -17.70 -5.87
N ILE A 170 2.18 -17.52 -5.09
CA ILE A 170 2.26 -17.93 -3.69
C ILE A 170 1.19 -17.22 -2.87
N LEU A 171 1.05 -15.90 -3.00
CA LEU A 171 0.03 -15.14 -2.28
C LEU A 171 -1.40 -15.56 -2.66
N GLY A 172 -1.63 -15.87 -3.94
CA GLY A 172 -2.90 -16.38 -4.43
C GLY A 172 -3.27 -17.74 -3.82
N ALA A 173 -2.31 -18.66 -3.75
CA ALA A 173 -2.49 -20.00 -3.16
C ALA A 173 -2.57 -19.95 -1.62
N ALA A 174 -1.74 -19.11 -0.98
CA ALA A 174 -1.64 -18.96 0.47
C ALA A 174 -2.81 -18.18 1.09
N TRP A 175 -3.67 -17.57 0.28
CA TRP A 175 -4.79 -16.73 0.73
C TRP A 175 -5.67 -17.43 1.78
N ASN A 176 -6.13 -18.65 1.49
CA ASN A 176 -7.01 -19.40 2.38
C ASN A 176 -6.31 -19.94 3.65
N PRO A 177 -5.13 -20.59 3.57
CA PRO A 177 -4.46 -21.11 4.75
C PRO A 177 -3.98 -19.99 5.68
N VAL A 178 -3.36 -18.92 5.16
CA VAL A 178 -2.85 -17.80 5.98
C VAL A 178 -3.99 -17.09 6.68
N ARG A 179 -5.11 -16.84 5.98
CA ARG A 179 -6.30 -16.26 6.60
C ARG A 179 -6.86 -17.13 7.73
N ARG A 180 -6.83 -18.46 7.60
CA ARG A 180 -7.31 -19.37 8.65
C ARG A 180 -6.45 -19.27 9.90
N VAL A 181 -5.12 -19.18 9.74
CA VAL A 181 -4.17 -19.01 10.85
C VAL A 181 -4.33 -17.64 11.50
N LEU A 182 -4.41 -16.57 10.70
CA LEU A 182 -4.56 -15.19 11.20
C LEU A 182 -5.89 -14.95 11.93
N LEU A 183 -6.95 -15.67 11.56
CA LEU A 183 -8.26 -15.56 12.22
C LEU A 183 -8.41 -16.50 13.42
N ALA A 184 -7.46 -17.41 13.68
CA ALA A 184 -7.49 -18.31 14.83
C ALA A 184 -7.58 -17.61 16.21
N PRO A 185 -6.92 -16.46 16.47
CA PRO A 185 -7.01 -15.78 17.77
C PRO A 185 -8.26 -14.90 17.94
N PHE A 186 -9.05 -14.65 16.87
CA PHE A 186 -10.20 -13.74 16.96
C PHE A 186 -11.48 -14.48 17.42
N PRO A 187 -12.19 -13.98 18.45
CA PRO A 187 -13.39 -14.63 18.96
C PRO A 187 -14.52 -14.63 17.92
N ARG A 188 -15.21 -15.76 17.80
CA ARG A 188 -16.27 -16.01 16.80
C ARG A 188 -17.61 -15.32 17.12
N GLN A 189 -17.66 -14.51 18.19
CA GLN A 189 -18.87 -13.85 18.69
C GLN A 189 -18.56 -12.38 19.01
N GLY A 190 -19.54 -11.48 18.79
CA GLY A 190 -19.43 -10.04 19.07
C GLY A 190 -19.32 -9.13 17.84
N PRO A 191 -19.19 -7.80 18.02
CA PRO A 191 -19.13 -6.82 16.92
C PRO A 191 -17.95 -7.04 15.95
N LEU A 192 -16.84 -7.62 16.43
CA LEU A 192 -15.68 -8.00 15.61
C LEU A 192 -15.98 -9.14 14.62
N ALA A 193 -16.98 -9.99 14.88
CA ALA A 193 -17.39 -11.05 13.96
C ALA A 193 -18.08 -10.50 12.69
N ARG A 194 -18.56 -9.25 12.71
CA ARG A 194 -19.09 -8.57 11.52
C ARG A 194 -17.98 -8.05 10.59
N LEU A 195 -16.79 -7.79 11.14
CA LEU A 195 -15.63 -7.34 10.36
C LEU A 195 -14.95 -8.49 9.62
N PHE A 196 -15.02 -9.72 10.18
CA PHE A 196 -14.38 -10.91 9.65
C PHE A 196 -15.40 -12.01 9.32
N PRO A 197 -15.98 -12.04 8.09
CA PRO A 197 -16.93 -13.09 7.70
C PRO A 197 -16.27 -14.48 7.78
N PRO A 198 -16.95 -15.51 8.33
CA PRO A 198 -16.39 -16.86 8.39
C PRO A 198 -16.04 -17.39 6.99
N ALA A 199 -14.96 -18.16 6.89
CA ALA A 199 -14.67 -18.92 5.67
C ALA A 199 -15.80 -19.93 5.44
N ARG A 200 -16.41 -19.93 4.25
CA ARG A 200 -17.43 -20.93 3.86
C ARG A 200 -16.81 -22.32 4.04
N GLY A 201 -17.40 -23.14 4.90
CA GLY A 201 -16.94 -24.51 5.18
C GLY A 201 -17.25 -25.09 6.57
N LEU A 202 -17.88 -24.34 7.49
CA LEU A 202 -18.27 -24.84 8.82
C LEU A 202 -19.80 -25.03 8.97
N ALA A 203 -20.47 -25.41 7.89
CA ALA A 203 -21.81 -25.99 7.95
C ALA A 203 -21.66 -27.48 7.63
N GLY A 204 -21.27 -28.23 8.66
CA GLY A 204 -21.33 -29.68 8.74
C GLY A 204 -21.92 -30.02 10.09
#